data_AF-A0A1B0GPA2-F1
#
_entry.id   AF-A0A1B0GPA2-F1
#
_cell.length_a   1.000
_cell.length_b   1.000
_cell.length_c   1.000
_cell.angle_alpha   90.00
_cell.angle_beta   90.00
_cell.angle_gamma   90.00
#
_symmetry.space_group_name_H-M   'P 1'
#
loop_
_entity.id
_entity.type
_entity.pdbx_description
1 polymer ?
#
loop_
_entity_poly.entity_id
_entity_poly.type
_entity_poly.pdbx_seq_one_letter_code
_entity_poly.pdbx_strand_id
1 'polypeptide(L)'
;MTESENKLAKFFCDTLMQESCQREDPVEHIFGKKLCVLSSGIEERQNPSNSLNGLSQILPSLYLCGAGAARPDVISDLGVTLIVNVAPELPDTPLPEPPPAYMRVSVLDKGENDIRTHFDEVTSRIETERLKKGVTLVHCVAGVSRSTSFCLAYLIRYFGMTLRDSFLYLKATRPQIRPNVGFFRQLIAYEEEVLGLSTVSMIFIEAIGQEVPDVYAPQYKAMEQFYRKHRKHARRRD
;
A
#
# COMPACT_ATOMS: atom_id res chain seq x y z
N MET A 1 -35.14 7.82 -25.36
CA MET A 1 -34.44 8.53 -24.27
C MET A 1 -34.58 10.00 -24.55
N THR A 2 -35.31 10.70 -23.68
CA THR A 2 -35.81 12.05 -23.93
C THR A 2 -34.82 13.10 -23.44
N GLU A 3 -34.90 14.30 -24.01
CA GLU A 3 -34.01 15.45 -23.77
C GLU A 3 -33.95 15.91 -22.29
N SER A 4 -34.89 15.44 -21.45
CA SER A 4 -34.91 15.62 -20.00
C SER A 4 -33.89 14.77 -19.24
N GLU A 5 -33.56 13.58 -19.75
CA GLU A 5 -32.59 12.66 -19.10
C GLU A 5 -31.14 13.17 -19.28
N ASN A 6 -30.85 13.84 -20.40
CA ASN A 6 -29.54 14.45 -20.65
C ASN A 6 -29.28 15.71 -19.82
N LYS A 7 -30.33 16.46 -19.43
CA LYS A 7 -30.18 17.62 -18.54
C LYS A 7 -29.88 17.21 -17.09
N LEU A 8 -30.44 16.09 -16.63
CA LEU A 8 -30.19 15.56 -15.29
C LEU A 8 -28.77 14.97 -15.16
N ALA A 9 -28.30 14.27 -16.19
CA ALA A 9 -26.93 13.75 -16.23
C ALA A 9 -25.87 14.87 -16.28
N LYS A 10 -26.16 15.96 -16.99
CA LYS A 10 -25.28 17.15 -17.04
C LYS A 10 -25.25 17.91 -15.71
N PHE A 11 -26.40 18.06 -15.05
CA PHE A 11 -26.48 18.65 -13.71
C PHE A 11 -25.72 17.83 -12.66
N PHE A 12 -25.78 16.49 -12.73
CA PHE A 12 -25.00 15.61 -11.86
C PHE A 12 -23.49 15.70 -12.11
N CYS A 13 -23.06 15.80 -13.37
CA CYS A 13 -21.65 15.96 -13.71
C CYS A 13 -21.09 17.32 -13.27
N ASP A 14 -21.85 18.40 -13.48
CA ASP A 14 -21.42 19.76 -13.14
C ASP A 14 -21.39 19.99 -11.62
N THR A 15 -22.30 19.36 -10.87
CA THR A 15 -22.32 19.40 -9.39
C THR A 15 -21.16 18.59 -8.79
N LEU A 16 -20.83 17.43 -9.37
CA LEU A 16 -19.70 16.59 -8.93
C LEU A 16 -18.32 17.21 -9.26
N MET A 17 -18.26 18.10 -10.26
CA MET A 17 -17.04 18.81 -10.65
C MET A 17 -16.83 20.14 -9.92
N GLN A 18 -17.84 20.69 -9.25
CA GLN A 18 -17.68 21.90 -8.42
C GLN A 18 -17.36 21.58 -6.95
N GLU A 19 -17.70 20.39 -6.45
CA GLU A 19 -17.32 19.91 -5.11
C GLU A 19 -15.88 19.37 -5.00
N SER A 20 -15.11 19.43 -6.10
CA SER A 20 -13.69 19.04 -6.16
C SER A 20 -12.72 20.22 -6.11
N CYS A 21 -13.20 21.47 -6.02
CA CYS A 21 -12.36 22.68 -6.07
C CYS A 21 -12.02 23.28 -4.69
N GLN A 22 -12.47 22.68 -3.57
CA GLN A 22 -12.00 23.00 -2.23
C GLN A 22 -11.86 21.73 -1.40
N ARG A 23 -10.79 20.98 -1.62
CA ARG A 23 -10.30 20.00 -0.66
C ARG A 23 -8.81 20.23 -0.48
N GLU A 24 -8.46 20.72 0.70
CA GLU A 24 -7.08 20.68 1.18
C GLU A 24 -6.53 19.25 1.02
N ASP A 25 -5.27 19.15 0.63
CA ASP A 25 -4.60 17.87 0.40
C ASP A 25 -4.68 17.00 1.67
N PRO A 26 -5.23 15.77 1.60
CA PRO A 26 -5.37 14.88 2.76
C PRO A 26 -4.03 14.43 3.35
N VAL A 27 -2.92 14.84 2.71
CA VAL A 27 -1.54 14.58 3.07
C VAL A 27 -1.18 15.41 4.31
N GLU A 28 -1.43 16.72 4.35
CA GLU A 28 -0.98 17.59 5.44
C GLU A 28 -1.58 17.26 6.81
N HIS A 29 -2.84 16.80 6.85
CA HIS A 29 -3.51 16.45 8.10
C HIS A 29 -2.99 15.15 8.74
N ILE A 30 -2.43 14.23 7.94
CA ILE A 30 -1.82 12.98 8.43
C ILE A 30 -0.45 13.26 9.06
N PHE A 31 0.26 14.30 8.62
CA PHE A 31 1.60 14.67 9.13
C PHE A 31 1.56 15.52 10.41
N GLY A 32 0.78 15.07 11.40
CA GLY A 32 0.74 15.66 12.74
C GLY A 32 2.11 15.72 13.41
N LYS A 33 2.75 16.91 13.36
CA LYS A 33 3.81 17.46 14.23
C LYS A 33 5.06 16.63 14.57
N LYS A 34 5.26 15.42 14.04
CA LYS A 34 6.47 14.61 14.30
C LYS A 34 7.45 14.52 13.11
N LEU A 35 7.37 15.48 12.19
CA LEU A 35 8.30 15.60 11.05
C LEU A 35 8.94 17.01 10.96
N CYS A 36 9.28 17.64 12.09
CA CYS A 36 9.97 18.94 12.11
C CYS A 36 11.47 18.85 11.72
N VAL A 37 11.98 17.69 11.30
CA VAL A 37 13.42 17.47 11.03
C VAL A 37 13.75 17.38 9.53
N LEU A 38 12.76 17.47 8.63
CA LEU A 38 13.00 17.40 7.18
C LEU A 38 12.80 18.74 6.44
N SER A 39 12.49 19.83 7.14
CA SER A 39 12.15 21.13 6.53
C SER A 39 13.34 22.05 6.23
N SER A 40 14.58 21.64 6.48
CA SER A 40 15.76 22.41 6.02
C SER A 40 16.32 21.78 4.74
N GLY A 41 15.67 22.02 3.59
CA GLY A 41 16.31 21.81 2.28
C GLY A 41 15.49 21.17 1.15
N ILE A 42 14.15 21.18 1.19
CA ILE A 42 13.35 20.76 0.03
C ILE A 42 13.01 22.01 -0.78
N GLU A 43 13.82 22.31 -1.80
CA GLU A 43 13.37 23.14 -2.92
C GLU A 43 12.17 22.45 -3.58
N GLU A 44 11.07 23.19 -3.76
CA GLU A 44 9.91 22.79 -4.54
C GLU A 44 10.35 22.37 -5.94
N ARG A 45 10.45 21.06 -6.19
CA ARG A 45 10.48 20.53 -7.56
C ARG A 45 9.13 19.92 -7.89
N GLN A 46 8.62 20.38 -9.02
CA GLN A 46 7.33 20.10 -9.61
C GLN A 46 6.96 18.62 -9.53
N ASN A 47 5.73 18.40 -9.08
CA ASN A 47 5.05 17.12 -9.00
C ASN A 47 4.90 16.51 -10.41
N PRO A 48 5.67 15.47 -10.80
CA PRO A 48 5.37 14.76 -12.03
C PRO A 48 4.34 13.69 -11.66
N SER A 49 3.07 13.99 -11.94
CA SER A 49 2.05 12.97 -12.11
C SER A 49 2.44 12.09 -13.31
N ASN A 50 3.38 11.18 -13.12
CA ASN A 50 3.72 10.16 -14.09
C ASN A 50 3.66 8.82 -13.38
N SER A 51 2.48 8.21 -13.44
CA SER A 51 2.30 6.79 -13.20
C SER A 51 3.09 6.03 -14.28
N LEU A 52 4.41 5.91 -14.12
CA LEU A 52 5.21 4.95 -14.88
C LEU A 52 4.57 3.58 -14.65
N ASN A 53 3.83 3.08 -15.65
CA ASN A 53 2.95 1.91 -15.61
C ASN A 53 3.29 0.88 -14.50
N GLY A 54 2.69 1.03 -13.32
CA GLY A 54 2.81 0.08 -12.21
C GLY A 54 3.84 0.39 -11.11
N LEU A 55 4.56 1.52 -11.18
CA LEU A 55 5.45 2.04 -10.13
C LEU A 55 4.72 3.04 -9.22
N SER A 56 4.99 2.98 -7.92
CA SER A 56 4.43 3.89 -6.92
C SER A 56 5.54 4.41 -6.01
N GLN A 57 5.75 5.73 -5.97
CA GLN A 57 6.70 6.36 -5.05
C GLN A 57 6.06 6.45 -3.66
N ILE A 58 6.60 5.72 -2.68
CA ILE A 58 6.10 5.69 -1.31
C ILE A 58 6.79 6.75 -0.45
N LEU A 59 8.07 7.00 -0.68
CA LEU A 59 8.86 8.07 -0.06
C LEU A 59 9.86 8.58 -1.11
N PRO A 60 10.54 9.73 -0.90
CA PRO A 60 11.57 10.20 -1.83
C PRO A 60 12.61 9.14 -2.21
N SER A 61 12.95 8.25 -1.27
CA SER A 61 13.94 7.17 -1.43
C SER A 61 13.35 5.75 -1.50
N LEU A 62 12.03 5.58 -1.62
CA LEU A 62 11.38 4.27 -1.57
C LEU A 62 10.27 4.14 -2.63
N TYR A 63 10.39 3.13 -3.48
CA TYR A 63 9.42 2.81 -4.52
C TYR A 63 8.86 1.39 -4.35
N LEU A 64 7.59 1.22 -4.72
CA LEU A 64 6.85 -0.03 -4.70
C LEU A 64 6.30 -0.36 -6.09
N CYS A 65 6.52 -1.57 -6.59
CA CYS A 65 5.93 -2.02 -7.85
C CYS A 65 5.65 -3.53 -7.92
N GLY A 66 5.07 -3.96 -9.04
CA GLY A 66 5.04 -5.37 -9.46
C GLY A 66 6.22 -5.68 -10.39
N ALA A 67 6.54 -6.96 -10.55
CA ALA A 67 7.74 -7.41 -11.27
C ALA A 67 7.85 -6.87 -12.70
N GLY A 68 6.72 -6.75 -13.41
CA GLY A 68 6.71 -6.22 -14.79
C GLY A 68 7.15 -4.75 -14.91
N ALA A 69 7.16 -3.99 -13.82
CA ALA A 69 7.62 -2.60 -13.80
C ALA A 69 9.09 -2.46 -13.35
N ALA A 70 9.70 -3.52 -12.78
CA ALA A 70 11.09 -3.52 -12.35
C ALA A 70 12.03 -3.82 -13.53
N ARG A 71 12.09 -2.88 -14.49
CA ARG A 71 12.90 -3.00 -15.71
C ARG A 71 14.21 -2.20 -15.61
N PRO A 72 15.27 -2.59 -16.34
CA PRO A 72 16.57 -1.91 -16.27
C PRO A 72 16.51 -0.41 -16.56
N ASP A 73 15.71 0.02 -17.55
CA ASP A 73 15.49 1.43 -17.89
C ASP A 73 14.92 2.21 -16.70
N VAL A 74 13.86 1.67 -16.09
CA VAL A 74 13.21 2.29 -14.92
C VAL A 74 14.15 2.33 -13.71
N ILE A 75 14.90 1.26 -13.48
CA ILE A 75 15.86 1.15 -12.36
C ILE A 75 16.96 2.23 -12.51
N SER A 76 17.51 2.40 -13.72
CA SER A 76 18.50 3.42 -14.03
C SER A 76 17.95 4.84 -13.92
N ASP A 77 16.79 5.11 -14.51
CA ASP A 77 16.18 6.44 -14.54
C ASP A 77 15.84 6.96 -13.14
N LEU A 78 15.46 6.07 -12.23
CA LEU A 78 15.18 6.40 -10.83
C LEU A 78 16.45 6.47 -9.97
N GLY A 79 17.61 6.07 -10.48
CA GLY A 79 18.85 5.95 -9.71
C GLY A 79 18.72 4.96 -8.54
N VAL A 80 18.02 3.84 -8.75
CA VAL A 80 17.85 2.79 -7.72
C VAL A 80 19.22 2.24 -7.34
N THR A 81 19.51 2.19 -6.05
CA THR A 81 20.75 1.65 -5.48
C THR A 81 20.54 0.34 -4.74
N LEU A 82 19.31 0.02 -4.33
CA LEU A 82 18.91 -1.25 -3.74
C LEU A 82 17.61 -1.78 -4.33
N ILE A 83 17.60 -3.06 -4.74
CA ILE A 83 16.40 -3.78 -5.12
C ILE A 83 16.09 -4.83 -4.06
N VAL A 84 14.84 -4.87 -3.61
CA VAL A 84 14.28 -5.90 -2.74
C VAL A 84 13.23 -6.68 -3.52
N ASN A 85 13.60 -7.88 -3.98
CA ASN A 85 12.70 -8.82 -4.65
C ASN A 85 12.08 -9.79 -3.64
N VAL A 86 10.76 -9.72 -3.50
CA VAL A 86 9.94 -10.55 -2.61
C VAL A 86 9.09 -11.54 -3.42
N ALA A 87 9.61 -12.03 -4.54
CA ALA A 87 8.97 -13.04 -5.39
C ALA A 87 9.97 -14.16 -5.72
N PRO A 88 10.23 -15.08 -4.76
CA PRO A 88 11.19 -16.17 -4.95
C PRO A 88 10.86 -17.08 -6.13
N GLU A 89 9.58 -17.16 -6.52
CA GLU A 89 9.09 -17.96 -7.64
C GLU A 89 9.39 -17.36 -9.03
N LEU A 90 9.84 -16.09 -9.09
CA LEU A 90 10.22 -15.44 -10.34
C LEU A 90 11.74 -15.53 -10.56
N PRO A 91 12.21 -15.48 -11.83
CA PRO A 91 13.61 -15.25 -12.15
C PRO A 91 14.18 -14.00 -11.47
N ASP A 92 15.50 -13.84 -11.50
CA ASP A 92 16.14 -12.60 -11.05
C ASP A 92 15.66 -11.39 -11.85
N THR A 93 15.52 -10.28 -11.14
CA THR A 93 15.10 -9.01 -11.71
C THR A 93 16.15 -8.59 -12.75
N PRO A 94 15.76 -8.28 -13.99
CA PRO A 94 16.73 -7.78 -14.96
C PRO A 94 17.34 -6.46 -14.46
N LEU A 95 18.67 -6.39 -14.39
CA LEU A 95 19.41 -5.26 -13.83
C LEU A 95 20.06 -4.41 -14.94
N PRO A 96 20.18 -3.09 -14.75
CA PRO A 96 21.03 -2.26 -15.58
C PRO A 96 22.52 -2.45 -15.22
N GLU A 97 23.40 -1.87 -16.04
CA GLU A 97 24.83 -1.81 -15.78
C GLU A 97 25.25 -0.35 -15.48
N PRO A 98 25.91 -0.07 -14.33
CA PRO A 98 26.28 -1.00 -13.26
C PRO A 98 25.06 -1.46 -12.43
N PRO A 99 25.09 -2.69 -11.86
CA PRO A 99 23.94 -3.22 -11.13
C PRO A 99 23.82 -2.59 -9.74
N PRO A 100 22.59 -2.31 -9.26
CA PRO A 100 22.34 -1.95 -7.87
C PRO A 100 22.57 -3.13 -6.93
N ALA A 101 22.64 -2.85 -5.63
CA ALA A 101 22.59 -3.91 -4.62
C ALA A 101 21.27 -4.70 -4.74
N TYR A 102 21.35 -6.02 -4.55
CA TYR A 102 20.20 -6.91 -4.72
C TYR A 102 19.92 -7.70 -3.43
N MET A 103 18.65 -7.79 -3.06
CA MET A 103 18.16 -8.60 -1.96
C MET A 103 16.98 -9.44 -2.44
N ARG A 104 17.09 -10.77 -2.31
CA ARG A 104 15.96 -11.68 -2.55
C ARG A 104 15.44 -12.19 -1.22
N VAL A 105 14.14 -12.05 -1.00
CA VAL A 105 13.45 -12.52 0.20
C VAL A 105 12.63 -13.75 -0.17
N SER A 106 12.92 -14.88 0.47
CA SER A 106 12.29 -16.17 0.14
C SER A 106 10.99 -16.38 0.91
N VAL A 107 9.91 -15.72 0.47
CA VAL A 107 8.56 -15.89 1.02
C VAL A 107 7.50 -15.94 -0.09
N LEU A 108 6.68 -17.01 -0.10
CA LEU A 108 5.56 -17.13 -1.02
C LEU A 108 4.34 -16.35 -0.49
N ASP A 109 3.48 -15.87 -1.38
CA ASP A 109 2.29 -15.07 -1.02
C ASP A 109 1.13 -15.94 -0.49
N LYS A 110 1.36 -16.61 0.63
CA LYS A 110 0.37 -17.46 1.29
C LYS A 110 0.25 -17.09 2.76
N GLY A 111 -0.97 -17.13 3.29
CA GLY A 111 -1.25 -16.64 4.63
C GLY A 111 -0.62 -17.46 5.76
N GLU A 112 -0.26 -18.71 5.48
CA GLU A 112 0.44 -19.61 6.38
C GLU A 112 1.95 -19.34 6.47
N ASN A 113 2.54 -18.58 5.54
CA ASN A 113 3.97 -18.30 5.58
C ASN A 113 4.30 -17.20 6.57
N ASP A 114 5.42 -17.35 7.27
CA ASP A 114 5.91 -16.36 8.22
C ASP A 114 6.76 -15.29 7.52
N ILE A 115 6.11 -14.22 7.05
CA ILE A 115 6.79 -13.05 6.47
C ILE A 115 7.44 -12.19 7.55
N ARG A 116 6.96 -12.25 8.80
CA ARG A 116 7.43 -11.41 9.92
C ARG A 116 8.90 -11.68 10.24
N THR A 117 9.36 -12.92 10.13
CA THR A 117 10.78 -13.30 10.32
C THR A 117 11.77 -12.47 9.50
N HIS A 118 11.31 -11.86 8.39
CA HIS A 118 12.13 -11.04 7.51
C HIS A 118 11.97 -9.53 7.73
N PHE A 119 11.00 -9.07 8.53
CA PHE A 119 10.69 -7.63 8.64
C PHE A 119 11.88 -6.82 9.14
N ASP A 120 12.53 -7.20 10.23
CA ASP A 120 13.64 -6.40 10.78
C ASP A 120 14.84 -6.35 9.84
N GLU A 121 15.21 -7.47 9.22
CA GLU A 121 16.32 -7.54 8.27
C GLU A 121 16.06 -6.63 7.06
N VAL A 122 14.89 -6.78 6.42
CA VAL A 122 14.57 -6.06 5.19
C VAL A 122 14.36 -4.57 5.47
N THR A 123 13.62 -4.22 6.52
CA THR A 123 13.36 -2.80 6.85
C THR A 123 14.66 -2.10 7.29
N SER A 124 15.57 -2.78 7.98
CA SER A 124 16.90 -2.26 8.31
C SER A 124 17.77 -2.03 7.06
N ARG A 125 17.70 -2.93 6.07
CA ARG A 125 18.38 -2.74 4.77
C ARG A 125 17.84 -1.51 4.03
N ILE A 126 16.52 -1.34 3.98
CA ILE A 126 15.87 -0.15 3.39
C ILE A 126 16.34 1.12 4.11
N GLU A 127 16.34 1.12 5.45
CA GLU A 127 16.77 2.28 6.23
C GLU A 127 18.24 2.62 5.99
N THR A 128 19.11 1.61 6.02
CA THR A 128 20.54 1.78 5.75
C THR A 128 20.78 2.42 4.39
N GLU A 129 20.02 2.01 3.38
CA GLU A 129 20.12 2.58 2.04
C GLU A 129 19.63 4.03 2.00
N ARG A 130 18.52 4.34 2.68
CA ARG A 130 18.02 5.71 2.82
C ARG A 130 19.05 6.63 3.48
N LEU A 131 19.70 6.19 4.56
CA LEU A 131 20.72 6.96 5.28
C LEU A 131 21.96 7.25 4.42
N LYS A 132 22.25 6.39 3.44
CA LYS A 132 23.30 6.61 2.42
C LYS A 132 22.85 7.52 1.27
N LYS A 133 21.64 8.09 1.35
CA LYS A 133 20.98 8.85 0.27
C LYS A 133 20.74 8.02 -0.99
N GLY A 134 20.62 6.70 -0.83
CA GLY A 134 20.25 5.78 -1.90
C GLY A 134 18.75 5.70 -2.13
N VAL A 135 18.35 4.97 -3.17
CA VAL A 135 16.94 4.74 -3.56
C VAL A 135 16.67 3.25 -3.55
N THR A 136 15.63 2.84 -2.83
CA THR A 136 15.21 1.43 -2.75
C THR A 136 13.96 1.17 -3.60
N LEU A 137 14.00 0.11 -4.40
CA LEU A 137 12.84 -0.45 -5.11
C LEU A 137 12.44 -1.78 -4.50
N VAL A 138 11.22 -1.86 -3.94
CA VAL A 138 10.65 -3.09 -3.39
C VAL A 138 9.59 -3.62 -4.35
N HIS A 139 9.73 -4.87 -4.79
CA HIS A 139 8.75 -5.49 -5.68
C HIS A 139 8.45 -6.94 -5.31
N CYS A 140 7.30 -7.42 -5.76
CA CYS A 140 6.97 -8.84 -5.79
C CYS A 140 6.36 -9.15 -7.17
N VAL A 141 5.47 -10.14 -7.29
CA VAL A 141 4.78 -10.41 -8.57
C VAL A 141 3.91 -9.22 -8.99
N ALA A 142 2.89 -8.86 -8.20
CA ALA A 142 1.90 -7.84 -8.57
C ALA A 142 2.10 -6.48 -7.87
N GLY A 143 2.96 -6.42 -6.85
CA GLY A 143 3.07 -5.25 -5.98
C GLY A 143 1.80 -5.01 -5.15
N VAL A 144 1.16 -6.09 -4.67
CA VAL A 144 -0.14 -6.05 -3.97
C VAL A 144 -0.03 -6.48 -2.52
N SER A 145 0.67 -7.58 -2.24
CA SER A 145 0.66 -8.22 -0.92
C SER A 145 2.04 -8.25 -0.26
N ARG A 146 2.96 -9.08 -0.74
CA ARG A 146 4.33 -9.25 -0.17
C ARG A 146 5.13 -7.95 -0.06
N SER A 147 5.43 -7.29 -1.18
CA SER A 147 6.22 -6.05 -1.18
C SER A 147 5.52 -4.91 -0.43
N THR A 148 4.18 -4.84 -0.51
CA THR A 148 3.37 -3.92 0.31
C THR A 148 3.58 -4.18 1.80
N SER A 149 3.60 -5.43 2.23
CA SER A 149 3.79 -5.78 3.65
C SER A 149 5.12 -5.27 4.19
N PHE A 150 6.20 -5.37 3.41
CA PHE A 150 7.49 -4.80 3.78
C PHE A 150 7.49 -3.26 3.83
N CYS A 151 6.76 -2.60 2.92
CA CYS A 151 6.61 -1.14 2.96
C CYS A 151 5.82 -0.70 4.20
N LEU A 152 4.77 -1.43 4.60
CA LEU A 152 4.02 -1.17 5.83
C LEU A 152 4.90 -1.35 7.07
N ALA A 153 5.61 -2.48 7.15
CA ALA A 153 6.54 -2.75 8.25
C ALA A 153 7.62 -1.66 8.37
N TYR A 154 8.15 -1.18 7.24
CA TYR A 154 9.15 -0.11 7.20
C TYR A 154 8.61 1.21 7.78
N LEU A 155 7.40 1.63 7.39
CA LEU A 155 6.76 2.84 7.90
C LEU A 155 6.45 2.75 9.40
N ILE A 156 6.01 1.58 9.87
CA ILE A 156 5.81 1.33 11.31
C ILE A 156 7.15 1.49 12.05
N ARG A 157 8.19 0.80 11.58
CA ARG A 157 9.48 0.71 12.28
C ARG A 157 10.26 2.02 12.31
N TYR A 158 10.36 2.71 11.18
CA TYR A 158 11.28 3.85 11.03
C TYR A 158 10.59 5.20 11.00
N PHE A 159 9.27 5.24 10.79
CA PHE A 159 8.48 6.48 10.80
C PHE A 159 7.48 6.55 11.95
N GLY A 160 7.32 5.48 12.73
CA GLY A 160 6.39 5.44 13.86
C GLY A 160 4.93 5.59 13.44
N MET A 161 4.61 5.34 12.17
CA MET A 161 3.25 5.37 11.67
C MET A 161 2.50 4.14 12.16
N THR A 162 1.25 4.32 12.60
CA THR A 162 0.41 3.17 12.95
C THR A 162 0.18 2.30 11.70
N LEU A 163 -0.17 1.02 11.90
CA LEU A 163 -0.50 0.13 10.79
C LEU A 163 -1.69 0.65 10.00
N ARG A 164 -2.71 1.20 10.67
CA ARG A 164 -3.86 1.82 10.01
C ARG A 164 -3.42 3.00 9.14
N ASP A 165 -2.63 3.93 9.68
CA ASP A 165 -2.21 5.12 8.94
C ASP A 165 -1.28 4.75 7.79
N SER A 166 -0.32 3.84 8.02
CA SER A 166 0.56 3.30 6.99
C SER A 166 -0.23 2.64 5.86
N PHE A 167 -1.26 1.86 6.20
CA PHE A 167 -2.14 1.22 5.22
C PHE A 167 -2.92 2.24 4.41
N LEU A 168 -3.55 3.23 5.05
CA LEU A 168 -4.33 4.26 4.36
C LEU A 168 -3.43 5.12 3.45
N TYR A 169 -2.22 5.44 3.92
CA TYR A 169 -1.21 6.15 3.14
C TYR A 169 -0.82 5.37 1.86
N LEU A 170 -0.38 4.11 1.99
CA LEU A 170 -0.05 3.29 0.81
C LEU A 170 -1.28 3.02 -0.07
N LYS A 171 -2.49 2.95 0.50
CA LYS A 171 -3.72 2.75 -0.26
C LYS A 171 -4.05 3.95 -1.14
N ALA A 172 -3.81 5.16 -0.66
CA ALA A 172 -3.94 6.38 -1.44
C ALA A 172 -2.90 6.43 -2.58
N THR A 173 -1.66 6.04 -2.30
CA THR A 173 -0.56 6.05 -3.29
C THR A 173 -0.66 4.91 -4.32
N ARG A 174 -1.16 3.74 -3.89
CA ARG A 174 -1.27 2.52 -4.70
C ARG A 174 -2.60 1.81 -4.42
N PRO A 175 -3.70 2.19 -5.09
CA PRO A 175 -5.05 1.70 -4.79
C PRO A 175 -5.25 0.19 -4.83
N GLN A 176 -4.41 -0.55 -5.56
CA GLN A 176 -4.50 -2.01 -5.67
C GLN A 176 -3.87 -2.77 -4.48
N ILE A 177 -3.21 -2.10 -3.52
CA ILE A 177 -2.61 -2.82 -2.39
C ILE A 177 -3.65 -3.61 -1.60
N ARG A 178 -3.23 -4.81 -1.20
CA ARG A 178 -4.03 -5.78 -0.46
C ARG A 178 -3.14 -6.90 0.07
N PRO A 179 -2.36 -6.70 1.15
CA PRO A 179 -1.74 -7.80 1.88
C PRO A 179 -2.74 -8.92 2.16
N ASN A 180 -2.31 -10.17 1.98
CA ASN A 180 -3.14 -11.31 2.35
C ASN A 180 -3.43 -11.30 3.86
N VAL A 181 -4.52 -11.95 4.26
CA VAL A 181 -5.02 -11.88 5.65
C VAL A 181 -4.00 -12.41 6.66
N GLY A 182 -3.22 -13.44 6.32
CA GLY A 182 -2.18 -13.98 7.19
C GLY A 182 -1.04 -12.99 7.43
N PHE A 183 -0.57 -12.31 6.38
CA PHE A 183 0.43 -11.26 6.50
C PHE A 183 -0.10 -10.04 7.25
N PHE A 184 -1.38 -9.71 7.09
CA PHE A 184 -1.98 -8.61 7.84
C PHE A 184 -2.01 -8.90 9.35
N ARG A 185 -2.33 -10.14 9.76
CA ARG A 185 -2.21 -10.54 11.18
C ARG A 185 -0.78 -10.41 11.70
N GLN A 186 0.21 -10.77 10.89
CA GLN A 186 1.61 -10.61 11.24
C GLN A 186 2.04 -9.14 11.35
N LEU A 187 1.47 -8.25 10.51
CA LEU A 187 1.67 -6.81 10.62
C LEU A 187 1.03 -6.21 11.88
N ILE A 188 -0.16 -6.69 12.28
CA ILE A 188 -0.81 -6.29 13.53
C ILE A 188 0.10 -6.62 14.72
N ALA A 189 0.63 -7.85 14.77
CA ALA A 189 1.57 -8.27 15.81
C ALA A 189 2.88 -7.45 15.78
N TYR A 190 3.37 -7.10 14.58
CA TYR A 190 4.56 -6.26 14.44
C TYR A 190 4.34 -4.81 14.92
N GLU A 191 3.16 -4.24 14.67
CA GLU A 191 2.79 -2.93 15.23
C GLU A 191 2.79 -2.95 16.76
N GLU A 192 2.20 -3.98 17.35
CA GLU A 192 2.14 -4.14 18.81
C GLU A 192 3.54 -4.25 19.42
N GLU A 193 4.42 -5.02 18.80
CA GLU A 193 5.82 -5.15 19.22
C GLU A 193 6.61 -3.84 19.10
N VAL A 194 6.44 -3.11 17.98
CA VAL A 194 7.27 -1.93 17.67
C VAL A 194 6.76 -0.67 18.35
N LEU A 195 5.44 -0.48 18.42
CA LEU A 195 4.80 0.74 18.91
C LEU A 195 4.06 0.54 20.25
N GLY A 196 3.91 -0.70 20.73
CA GLY A 196 3.20 -0.99 21.98
C GLY A 196 1.68 -0.82 21.89
N LEU A 197 1.12 -0.82 20.67
CA LEU A 197 -0.30 -0.62 20.42
C LEU A 197 -0.75 -1.36 19.15
N SER A 198 -2.06 -1.55 19.01
CA SER A 198 -2.66 -2.10 17.78
C SER A 198 -3.78 -1.18 17.29
N THR A 199 -3.72 -0.77 16.02
CA THR A 199 -4.73 0.12 15.41
C THR A 199 -5.67 -0.57 14.44
N VAL A 200 -5.41 -1.83 14.11
CA VAL A 200 -6.22 -2.63 13.18
C VAL A 200 -6.66 -3.90 13.87
N SER A 201 -7.96 -4.18 13.82
CA SER A 201 -8.55 -5.40 14.37
C SER A 201 -9.00 -6.36 13.27
N MET A 202 -9.03 -7.65 13.58
CA MET A 202 -9.63 -8.67 12.72
C MET A 202 -11.15 -8.71 12.97
N ILE A 203 -11.95 -8.62 11.91
CA ILE A 203 -13.40 -8.67 11.96
C ILE A 203 -13.94 -9.79 11.06
N PHE A 204 -15.02 -10.44 11.49
CA PHE A 204 -15.70 -11.45 10.70
C PHE A 204 -16.74 -10.82 9.77
N ILE A 205 -16.63 -11.09 8.47
CA ILE A 205 -17.61 -10.64 7.47
C ILE A 205 -18.52 -11.82 7.12
N GLU A 206 -19.77 -11.77 7.61
CA GLU A 206 -20.73 -12.87 7.43
C GLU A 206 -20.94 -13.24 5.96
N ALA A 207 -20.94 -12.24 5.07
CA ALA A 207 -21.24 -12.44 3.65
C ALA A 207 -20.19 -13.28 2.90
N ILE A 208 -18.95 -13.36 3.39
CA ILE A 208 -17.89 -14.23 2.85
C ILE A 208 -17.52 -15.36 3.80
N GLY A 209 -18.07 -15.39 5.01
CA GLY A 209 -17.75 -16.40 6.02
C GLY A 209 -16.27 -16.41 6.42
N GLN A 210 -15.60 -15.24 6.39
CA GLN A 210 -14.16 -15.12 6.65
C GLN A 210 -13.83 -13.90 7.51
N GLU A 211 -12.73 -14.00 8.24
CA GLU A 211 -12.12 -12.86 8.94
C GLU A 211 -11.24 -12.03 8.00
N VAL A 212 -11.34 -10.71 8.13
CA VAL A 212 -10.51 -9.74 7.41
C VAL A 212 -10.09 -8.61 8.34
N PRO A 213 -9.01 -7.89 8.04
CA PRO A 213 -8.68 -6.64 8.73
C PRO A 213 -9.82 -5.63 8.59
N ASP A 214 -10.17 -4.90 9.64
CA ASP A 214 -11.25 -3.90 9.63
C ASP A 214 -11.05 -2.78 8.57
N VAL A 215 -9.81 -2.49 8.17
CA VAL A 215 -9.47 -1.58 7.07
C VAL A 215 -9.99 -2.07 5.71
N TYR A 216 -10.34 -3.35 5.58
CA TYR A 216 -10.99 -3.91 4.39
C TYR A 216 -12.52 -3.85 4.47
N ALA A 217 -13.11 -3.63 5.65
CA ALA A 217 -14.56 -3.63 5.85
C ALA A 217 -15.34 -2.76 4.86
N PRO A 218 -14.90 -1.53 4.50
CA PRO A 218 -15.64 -0.68 3.57
C PRO A 218 -15.90 -1.35 2.21
N GLN A 219 -15.00 -2.23 1.75
CA GLN A 219 -15.10 -2.93 0.48
C GLN A 219 -16.20 -4.01 0.49
N TYR A 220 -16.60 -4.47 1.68
CA TYR A 220 -17.61 -5.51 1.86
C TYR A 220 -18.98 -4.98 2.28
N LYS A 221 -19.09 -3.68 2.61
CA LYS A 221 -20.31 -3.07 3.16
C LYS A 221 -21.56 -3.34 2.32
N ALA A 222 -21.49 -3.15 1.01
CA ALA A 222 -22.62 -3.37 0.12
C ALA A 222 -23.04 -4.86 0.08
N MET A 223 -22.07 -5.76 0.01
CA MET A 223 -22.31 -7.20 0.01
C MET A 223 -22.87 -7.69 1.33
N GLU A 224 -22.40 -7.16 2.46
CA GLU A 224 -22.89 -7.49 3.79
C GLU A 224 -24.34 -7.01 3.99
N GLN A 225 -24.67 -5.81 3.54
CA GLN A 225 -26.04 -5.30 3.54
C GLN A 225 -26.97 -6.17 2.69
N PHE A 226 -26.52 -6.56 1.49
CA PHE A 226 -27.26 -7.47 0.63
C PHE A 226 -27.50 -8.83 1.30
N TYR A 227 -26.45 -9.44 1.87
CA TYR A 227 -26.52 -10.72 2.58
C TYR A 227 -27.50 -10.67 3.75
N ARG A 228 -27.41 -9.64 4.61
CA ARG A 228 -28.29 -9.45 5.78
C ARG A 228 -29.76 -9.26 5.38
N LYS A 229 -30.02 -8.56 4.26
CA LYS A 229 -31.39 -8.36 3.74
C LYS A 229 -32.03 -9.69 3.31
N HIS A 230 -31.27 -10.57 2.64
CA HIS A 230 -31.83 -11.79 2.05
C HIS A 230 -31.74 -13.03 2.97
N ARG A 231 -30.85 -13.05 3.97
CA ARG A 231 -30.77 -14.14 4.97
C ARG A 231 -32.05 -14.30 5.80
N LYS A 232 -32.78 -13.19 6.05
CA LYS A 232 -34.07 -13.21 6.78
C LYS A 232 -35.19 -13.94 6.02
N HIS A 233 -35.05 -14.13 4.70
CA HIS A 233 -36.03 -14.87 3.90
C HIS A 233 -35.75 -16.38 3.82
N ALA A 234 -34.50 -16.81 4.03
CA ALA A 234 -34.14 -18.22 4.04
C ALA A 234 -34.60 -18.93 5.34
N ARG A 235 -34.46 -18.28 6.50
CA ARG A 235 -34.85 -18.85 7.82
C ARG A 235 -36.35 -18.89 8.10
N ARG A 236 -37.20 -18.42 7.17
CA ARG A 236 -38.67 -18.43 7.29
C ARG A 236 -39.33 -19.53 6.46
N ARG A 237 -38.53 -20.38 5.82
CA ARG A 237 -38.98 -21.50 4.97
C ARG A 237 -38.66 -22.88 5.55
N ASP A 238 -38.11 -22.92 6.76
CA ASP A 238 -37.94 -24.12 7.59
C ASP A 238 -38.96 -24.05 8.74
#